data_AF-A0A1H5AGM4-F1
#
_entry.id   AF-A0A1H5AGM4-F1
#
_cell.length_a   1.000
_cell.length_b   1.000
_cell.length_c   1.000
_cell.angle_alpha   90.00
_cell.angle_beta   90.00
_cell.angle_gamma   90.00
#
_symmetry.space_group_name_H-M   'P 1'
#
loop_
_entity.id
_entity.type
_entity.pdbx_description
1 polymer ?
#
loop_
_entity_poly.entity_id
_entity_poly.type
_entity_poly.pdbx_seq_one_letter_code
_entity_poly.pdbx_strand_id
1 'polypeptide(L)'
;MLGFSDSPTCEECDTWLSGRQARYCSARCKMRARRRTGPKPAERQCRLCGATFRPLRGKQSYCDFTNDADQTCAELQNELAREMTRKENQRWDAECAREGCDSSTGWEGAGRPRRFCSDRCRVAHYRAERRAQTAT
;
A
#
# COMPACT_ATOMS: atom_id res chain seq x y z
N MET A 1 34.65 28.00 15.30
CA MET A 1 34.66 27.47 16.68
C MET A 1 33.46 26.55 16.82
N LEU A 2 33.67 25.22 16.84
CA LEU A 2 32.59 24.25 17.06
C LEU A 2 32.45 24.05 18.57
N GLY A 3 31.38 24.57 19.15
CA GLY A 3 31.04 24.33 20.55
C GLY A 3 30.62 22.88 20.73
N PHE A 4 31.46 22.08 21.38
CA PHE A 4 31.07 20.77 21.90
C PHE A 4 30.17 21.03 23.11
N SER A 5 28.86 21.05 22.89
CA SER A 5 27.88 20.94 23.98
C SER A 5 27.94 19.50 24.50
N ASP A 6 28.90 19.21 25.37
CA ASP A 6 28.93 17.96 26.15
C ASP A 6 27.85 18.03 27.23
N SER A 7 26.59 18.02 26.80
CA SER A 7 25.47 17.84 27.73
C SER A 7 25.56 16.41 28.27
N PRO A 8 25.66 16.20 29.59
CA PRO A 8 25.74 14.87 30.16
C PRO A 8 24.41 14.11 30.09
N THR A 9 23.38 14.70 29.46
CA THR A 9 22.02 14.17 29.37
C THR A 9 21.60 13.94 27.92
N CYS A 10 20.72 12.95 27.72
CA CYS A 10 20.12 12.61 26.45
C CYS A 10 19.20 13.72 25.96
N GLU A 11 19.43 14.24 24.74
CA GLU A 11 18.62 15.33 24.14
C GLU A 11 17.13 15.01 23.91
N GLU A 12 16.71 13.74 24.10
CA GLU A 12 15.34 13.30 23.87
C GLU A 12 14.56 12.98 25.16
N CYS A 13 15.24 12.55 26.21
CA CYS A 13 14.58 12.06 27.43
C CYS A 13 15.28 12.49 28.72
N ASP A 14 16.26 13.39 28.60
CA ASP A 14 17.01 14.02 29.70
C ASP A 14 17.72 13.05 30.66
N THR A 15 17.81 11.77 30.30
CA THR A 15 18.52 10.75 31.07
C THR A 15 20.02 10.92 30.95
N TRP A 16 20.75 10.71 32.04
CA TRP A 16 22.22 10.73 32.06
C TRP A 16 22.82 9.77 31.03
N LEU A 17 23.77 10.28 30.25
CA LEU A 17 24.56 9.53 29.28
C LEU A 17 25.73 8.85 29.99
N SER A 18 26.01 7.60 29.65
CA SER A 18 27.11 6.84 30.24
C SER A 18 28.08 6.32 29.17
N GLY A 19 29.36 6.18 29.54
CA GLY A 19 30.39 5.61 28.67
C GLY A 19 30.62 6.43 27.39
N ARG A 20 30.45 5.80 26.22
CA ARG A 20 30.72 6.39 24.89
C ARG A 20 29.49 7.08 24.26
N GLN A 21 28.42 7.31 25.02
CA GLN A 21 27.21 7.93 24.53
C GLN A 21 27.39 9.46 24.42
N ALA A 22 27.41 9.99 23.20
CA ALA A 22 27.70 11.42 22.98
C ALA A 22 26.45 12.33 22.89
N ARG A 23 25.24 11.77 22.69
CA ARG A 23 24.06 12.60 22.37
C ARG A 23 22.70 11.99 22.74
N TYR A 24 22.57 10.67 22.64
CA TYR A 24 21.34 9.95 22.93
C TYR A 24 21.64 8.70 23.75
N CYS A 25 20.82 8.42 24.77
CA CYS A 25 20.99 7.25 25.65
C CYS A 25 20.66 5.91 24.96
N SER A 26 19.95 5.94 23.84
CA SER A 26 19.52 4.73 23.10
C SER A 26 19.24 5.01 21.63
N ALA A 27 19.27 3.95 20.82
CA ALA A 27 18.84 4.00 19.42
C ALA A 27 17.38 4.47 19.30
N ARG A 28 16.51 4.14 20.26
CA ARG A 28 15.12 4.60 20.32
C ARG A 28 15.04 6.12 20.51
N CYS A 29 15.83 6.69 21.42
CA CYS A 29 15.89 8.14 21.63
C CYS A 29 16.47 8.86 20.41
N LYS A 30 17.53 8.33 19.81
CA LYS A 30 18.08 8.84 18.55
C LYS A 30 17.04 8.84 17.43
N MET A 31 16.25 7.78 17.30
CA MET A 31 15.20 7.67 16.27
C MET A 31 14.02 8.60 16.54
N ARG A 32 13.62 8.80 17.80
CA ARG A 32 12.58 9.77 18.17
C ARG A 32 13.02 11.20 17.89
N ALA A 33 14.22 11.57 18.33
CA ALA A 33 14.80 12.87 18.02
C ALA A 33 14.87 13.11 16.50
N ARG A 34 15.34 12.12 15.73
CA ARG A 34 15.32 12.17 14.25
C ARG A 34 13.92 12.32 13.65
N ARG A 35 12.88 11.74 14.24
CA ARG A 35 11.50 11.92 13.76
C ARG A 35 10.96 13.32 14.10
N ARG A 36 11.38 13.89 15.24
CA ARG A 36 10.98 15.22 15.70
C ARG A 36 11.66 16.33 14.91
N THR A 37 12.96 16.21 14.67
CA THR A 37 13.80 17.26 14.03
C THR A 37 14.15 16.96 12.57
N GLY A 38 13.81 15.78 12.07
CA GLY A 38 14.06 15.40 10.69
C GLY A 38 13.25 16.23 9.69
N PRO A 39 13.66 16.21 8.41
CA PRO A 39 12.95 16.94 7.36
C PRO A 39 11.51 16.46 7.27
N LYS A 40 10.57 17.39 7.32
CA LYS A 40 9.15 17.10 7.07
C LYS A 40 8.98 16.69 5.61
N PRO A 41 8.00 15.82 5.30
CA PRO A 41 7.71 15.47 3.91
C PRO A 41 7.42 16.73 3.09
N ALA A 42 8.01 16.81 1.90
CA ALA A 42 7.69 17.86 0.95
C ALA A 42 6.20 17.82 0.59
N GLU A 43 5.63 19.00 0.40
CA GLU A 43 4.26 19.13 -0.08
C GLU A 43 4.11 18.55 -1.48
N ARG A 44 2.94 17.96 -1.75
CA ARG A 44 2.59 17.31 -3.00
C ARG A 44 1.22 17.81 -3.46
N GLN A 45 0.94 17.68 -4.75
CA GLN A 45 -0.41 17.92 -5.26
C GLN A 45 -1.23 16.62 -5.21
N CYS A 46 -2.48 16.74 -4.75
CA CYS A 46 -3.45 15.66 -4.75
C CYS A 46 -3.77 15.28 -6.20
N ARG A 47 -3.65 14.00 -6.55
CA ARG A 47 -3.93 13.53 -7.92
C ARG A 47 -5.42 13.53 -8.30
N LEU A 48 -6.32 13.78 -7.35
CA LEU A 48 -7.76 13.84 -7.61
C LEU A 48 -8.24 15.28 -7.76
N CYS A 49 -7.98 16.14 -6.77
CA CYS A 49 -8.47 17.52 -6.77
C CYS A 49 -7.41 18.58 -7.11
N GLY A 50 -6.13 18.21 -7.25
CA GLY A 50 -5.04 19.15 -7.54
C GLY A 50 -4.56 19.98 -6.35
N ALA A 51 -5.25 19.94 -5.20
CA ALA A 51 -4.87 20.71 -4.01
C ALA A 51 -3.50 20.31 -3.47
N THR A 52 -2.74 21.28 -2.98
CA THR A 52 -1.45 21.05 -2.30
C THR A 52 -1.71 20.49 -0.91
N PHE A 53 -1.04 19.40 -0.54
CA PHE A 53 -1.14 18.77 0.77
C PHE A 53 0.21 18.27 1.25
N ARG A 54 0.37 18.10 2.56
CA ARG A 54 1.56 17.49 3.15
C ARG A 54 1.29 16.00 3.43
N PRO A 55 1.98 15.06 2.77
CA PRO A 55 1.70 13.64 2.92
C PRO A 55 2.07 13.16 4.33
N LEU A 56 1.14 12.45 4.99
CA LEU A 56 1.37 11.77 6.26
C LEU A 56 2.19 10.49 6.09
N ARG A 57 2.11 9.88 4.91
CA ARG A 57 2.84 8.65 4.54
C ARG A 57 3.65 8.87 3.27
N GLY A 58 4.87 8.32 3.20
CA GLY A 58 5.78 8.56 2.07
C GLY A 58 5.23 8.18 0.68
N LYS A 59 4.29 7.23 0.61
CA LYS A 59 3.62 6.78 -0.62
C LYS A 59 2.26 7.43 -0.87
N GLN A 60 1.81 8.37 -0.03
CA GLN A 60 0.52 9.03 -0.18
C GLN A 60 0.52 9.93 -1.42
N SER A 61 -0.51 9.78 -2.25
CA SER A 61 -0.73 10.50 -3.52
C SER A 61 -1.98 11.39 -3.51
N TYR A 62 -2.79 11.32 -2.44
CA TYR A 62 -4.05 12.03 -2.28
C TYR A 62 -4.04 12.80 -0.96
N CYS A 63 -4.72 13.94 -0.92
CA CYS A 63 -4.86 14.72 0.29
C CYS A 63 -5.57 13.94 1.41
N ASP A 64 -5.36 14.35 2.65
CA ASP A 64 -6.00 13.70 3.79
C ASP A 64 -7.52 13.89 3.73
N PHE A 65 -8.27 12.80 3.88
CA PHE A 65 -9.72 12.79 3.75
C PHE A 65 -10.41 13.69 4.78
N THR A 66 -9.86 13.80 5.98
CA THR A 66 -10.51 14.48 7.11
C THR A 66 -10.13 15.95 7.17
N ASN A 67 -8.88 16.28 6.85
CA ASN A 67 -8.33 17.62 7.12
C ASN A 67 -8.17 18.48 5.86
N ASP A 68 -7.89 17.87 4.71
CA ASP A 68 -7.43 18.59 3.51
C ASP A 68 -8.37 18.43 2.31
N ALA A 69 -9.29 17.45 2.34
CA ALA A 69 -10.22 17.20 1.25
C ALA A 69 -11.42 18.15 1.31
N ASP A 70 -11.68 18.86 0.22
CA ASP A 70 -12.99 19.46 -0.02
C ASP A 70 -14.03 18.36 -0.29
N GLN A 71 -15.31 18.74 -0.29
CA GLN A 71 -16.41 17.78 -0.49
C GLN A 71 -16.24 17.00 -1.80
N THR A 72 -15.88 17.69 -2.88
CA THR A 72 -15.61 17.12 -4.20
C THR A 72 -14.47 16.10 -4.18
N CYS A 73 -13.33 16.43 -3.55
CA CYS A 73 -12.25 15.46 -3.43
C CYS A 73 -12.62 14.27 -2.56
N ALA A 74 -13.38 14.48 -1.47
CA ALA A 74 -13.84 13.41 -0.61
C ALA A 74 -14.72 12.42 -1.38
N GLU A 75 -15.60 12.91 -2.24
CA GLU A 75 -16.42 12.09 -3.15
C GLU A 75 -15.55 11.29 -4.13
N LEU A 76 -14.57 11.92 -4.78
CA LEU A 76 -13.64 11.24 -5.68
C LEU A 76 -12.80 10.17 -4.96
N GLN A 77 -12.36 10.43 -3.73
CA GLN A 77 -11.64 9.46 -2.91
C GLN A 77 -12.54 8.26 -2.56
N ASN A 78 -13.81 8.50 -2.25
CA ASN A 78 -14.79 7.45 -1.99
C ASN A 78 -15.09 6.62 -3.25
N GLU A 79 -15.22 7.25 -4.41
CA GLU A 79 -15.42 6.56 -5.69
C GLU A 79 -14.22 5.67 -6.01
N LEU A 80 -13.00 6.19 -5.89
CA LEU A 80 -11.79 5.41 -6.08
C LEU A 80 -11.73 4.21 -5.12
N ALA A 81 -12.09 4.39 -3.85
CA ALA A 81 -12.14 3.29 -2.89
C ALA A 81 -13.15 2.20 -3.31
N ARG A 82 -14.34 2.60 -3.75
CA ARG A 82 -15.37 1.68 -4.27
C ARG A 82 -14.90 0.93 -5.51
N GLU A 83 -14.21 1.61 -6.42
CA GLU A 83 -13.62 0.96 -7.59
C GLU A 83 -12.58 -0.08 -7.22
N MET A 84 -11.70 0.23 -6.27
CA MET A 84 -10.68 -0.71 -5.81
C MET A 84 -11.32 -1.94 -5.17
N THR A 85 -12.33 -1.76 -4.32
CA THR A 85 -13.12 -2.87 -3.75
C THR A 85 -13.80 -3.69 -4.85
N ARG A 86 -14.41 -3.05 -5.85
CA ARG A 86 -15.05 -3.74 -6.97
C ARG A 86 -14.06 -4.56 -7.79
N LYS A 87 -12.88 -4.00 -8.09
CA LYS A 87 -11.80 -4.72 -8.79
C LYS A 87 -11.29 -5.90 -7.96
N GLU A 88 -11.21 -5.75 -6.65
CA GLU A 88 -10.83 -6.84 -5.75
C GLU A 88 -11.90 -7.95 -5.70
N ASN A 89 -13.18 -7.59 -5.62
CA ASN A 89 -14.27 -8.57 -5.68
C ASN A 89 -14.26 -9.31 -7.01
N GLN A 90 -14.18 -8.58 -8.14
CA GLN A 90 -14.05 -9.19 -9.47
C GLN A 90 -12.84 -10.13 -9.59
N ARG A 91 -11.75 -9.84 -8.87
CA ARG A 91 -10.57 -10.70 -8.81
C ARG A 91 -10.90 -12.05 -8.16
N TRP A 92 -11.61 -12.02 -7.04
CA TRP A 92 -11.98 -13.20 -6.26
C TRP A 92 -13.14 -13.99 -6.88
N ASP A 93 -14.06 -13.29 -7.53
CA ASP A 93 -15.25 -13.88 -8.17
C ASP A 93 -14.95 -14.45 -9.57
N ALA A 94 -13.71 -14.37 -10.05
CA ALA A 94 -13.34 -14.92 -11.35
C ALA A 94 -13.54 -16.45 -11.38
N GLU A 95 -14.38 -16.95 -12.28
CA GLU A 95 -14.75 -18.37 -12.36
C GLU A 95 -13.85 -19.18 -13.29
N CYS A 96 -13.81 -20.50 -13.06
CA CYS A 96 -13.08 -21.43 -13.92
C CYS A 96 -13.79 -21.56 -15.27
N ALA A 97 -13.05 -21.36 -16.37
CA ALA A 97 -13.63 -21.43 -17.72
C ALA A 97 -14.07 -22.85 -18.14
N ARG A 98 -13.85 -23.88 -17.32
CA ARG A 98 -14.28 -25.24 -17.64
C ARG A 98 -15.77 -25.38 -17.36
N GLU A 99 -16.52 -25.82 -18.36
CA GLU A 99 -17.93 -26.19 -18.22
C GLU A 99 -18.15 -27.22 -17.09
N GLY A 100 -19.12 -26.93 -16.21
CA GLY A 100 -19.44 -27.73 -15.03
C GLY A 100 -18.43 -27.62 -13.88
N CYS A 101 -17.63 -26.55 -13.83
CA CYS A 101 -16.69 -26.30 -12.73
C CYS A 101 -16.92 -24.92 -12.11
N ASP A 102 -17.61 -24.89 -10.97
CA ASP A 102 -17.97 -23.64 -10.26
C ASP A 102 -16.88 -23.16 -9.29
N SER A 103 -15.63 -23.59 -9.50
CA SER A 103 -14.53 -23.21 -8.63
C SER A 103 -14.00 -21.82 -9.00
N SER A 104 -13.78 -20.98 -7.99
CA SER A 104 -13.08 -19.70 -8.17
C SER A 104 -11.64 -19.92 -8.66
N THR A 105 -11.21 -19.01 -9.53
CA THR A 105 -9.85 -18.83 -10.04
C THR A 105 -9.17 -17.59 -9.46
N GLY A 106 -9.81 -16.99 -8.45
CA GLY A 106 -9.26 -15.88 -7.68
C GLY A 106 -7.87 -16.20 -7.16
N TRP A 107 -7.04 -15.16 -7.09
CA TRP A 107 -5.66 -15.28 -6.64
C TRP A 107 -5.26 -14.09 -5.79
N GLU A 108 -4.26 -14.32 -4.96
CA GLU A 108 -3.62 -13.28 -4.16
C GLU A 108 -2.48 -12.65 -4.95
N GLY A 109 -2.43 -11.31 -4.97
CA GLY A 109 -1.35 -10.55 -5.60
C GLY A 109 -1.76 -9.75 -6.84
N ALA A 110 -0.75 -9.40 -7.65
CA ALA A 110 -0.90 -8.61 -8.88
C ALA A 110 -1.09 -9.51 -10.11
N GLY A 111 -1.83 -9.04 -11.13
CA GLY A 111 -1.97 -9.75 -12.41
C GLY A 111 -3.39 -9.85 -12.95
N ARG A 112 -3.64 -10.84 -13.82
CA ARG A 112 -4.97 -11.25 -14.31
C ARG A 112 -5.35 -12.61 -13.71
N PRO A 113 -6.65 -12.93 -13.59
CA PRO A 113 -7.08 -14.22 -13.08
C PRO A 113 -6.61 -15.36 -13.94
N ARG A 114 -6.32 -16.48 -13.28
CA ARG A 114 -6.04 -17.73 -14.00
C ARG A 114 -7.32 -18.12 -14.72
N ARG A 115 -7.23 -18.52 -15.98
CA ARG A 115 -8.42 -18.97 -16.72
C ARG A 115 -9.02 -20.28 -16.16
N PHE A 116 -8.21 -21.08 -15.46
CA PHE A 116 -8.60 -22.38 -14.93
C PHE A 116 -8.13 -22.53 -13.49
N CYS A 117 -8.95 -23.17 -12.64
CA CYS A 117 -8.63 -23.39 -11.23
C CYS A 117 -7.52 -24.42 -11.03
N SER A 118 -7.31 -25.32 -12.01
CA SER A 118 -6.29 -26.37 -11.98
C SER A 118 -5.88 -26.81 -13.37
N ASP A 119 -4.73 -27.49 -13.47
CA ASP A 119 -4.27 -28.13 -14.70
C ASP A 119 -5.26 -29.17 -15.23
N ARG A 120 -5.94 -29.89 -14.33
CA ARG A 120 -6.96 -30.87 -14.71
C ARG A 120 -8.11 -30.19 -15.46
N CYS A 121 -8.58 -29.04 -14.99
CA CYS A 121 -9.65 -28.30 -15.65
C CYS A 121 -9.22 -27.71 -16.99
N ARG A 122 -7.98 -27.20 -17.07
CA ARG A 122 -7.37 -26.75 -18.32
C ARG A 122 -7.34 -27.87 -19.36
N VAL A 123 -6.82 -29.04 -19.01
CA VAL A 123 -6.73 -30.19 -19.93
C VAL A 123 -8.12 -30.69 -20.34
N ALA A 124 -9.08 -30.74 -19.41
CA ALA A 124 -10.46 -31.15 -19.71
C ALA A 124 -11.13 -30.22 -20.73
N HIS A 125 -11.00 -28.90 -20.55
CA HIS A 125 -11.51 -27.89 -21.48
C HIS A 125 -10.91 -28.06 -22.88
N TYR A 126 -9.59 -28.13 -23.00
CA TYR A 126 -8.94 -28.30 -24.31
C TYR A 126 -9.31 -29.62 -25.00
N ARG A 127 -9.52 -30.71 -24.24
CA ARG A 127 -10.00 -31.97 -24.80
C ARG A 127 -11.43 -31.85 -25.32
N ALA A 128 -12.31 -31.13 -24.63
CA ALA A 128 -13.67 -30.87 -25.09
C ALA A 128 -13.68 -30.04 -26.38
N GLU A 129 -12.91 -28.94 -26.43
CA GLU A 129 -12.77 -28.11 -27.64
C GLU A 129 -12.26 -28.92 -28.84
N ARG A 130 -11.22 -29.75 -28.63
CA ARG A 130 -10.69 -30.61 -29.71
C ARG A 130 -11.71 -31.61 -30.23
N ARG A 131 -12.51 -32.22 -29.34
CA ARG A 131 -13.58 -33.16 -29.75
C ARG A 131 -14.65 -32.47 -30.57
N ALA A 132 -15.06 -31.26 -30.17
CA ALA A 132 -16.04 -30.46 -30.91
C ALA A 132 -15.52 -30.08 -32.31
N GLN A 133 -14.25 -29.68 -32.42
CA GLN A 133 -13.61 -29.36 -33.71
C GLN A 133 -13.54 -30.56 -34.65
N THR A 134 -13.28 -31.76 -34.14
CA THR A 134 -13.24 -32.98 -34.97
C THR A 134 -14.62 -33.55 -35.30
N ALA A 135 -15.67 -33.12 -34.60
CA ALA A 135 -17.04 -33.53 -34.83
C ALA A 135 -17.77 -32.61 -35.83
N THR A 136 -17.09 -31.58 -36.34
CA THR A 136 -17.54 -30.67 -37.39
C THR A 136 -16.91 -31.07 -38.72
#